data_AF-A0A523I0J9-F1
#
_entry.id   AF-A0A523I0J9-F1
#
_cell.length_a   1.000
_cell.length_b   1.000
_cell.length_c   1.000
_cell.angle_alpha   90.00
_cell.angle_beta   90.00
_cell.angle_gamma   90.00
#
_symmetry.space_group_name_H-M   'P 1'
#
loop_
_entity.id
_entity.type
_entity.pdbx_description
1 polymer ?
#
loop_
_entity_poly.entity_id
_entity_poly.type
_entity_poly.pdbx_seq_one_letter_code
_entity_poly.pdbx_strand_id
1 'polypeptide(L)'
;MQKVTNHNELIDLSFAMESSASLWNVIFEGFDQEVVLISKFTGKGPGAVNTLYRFGSLICERYKNCKVEPKKSGIEIRKSLPENDVTLVNEWTDLMESVREEMTKCMPSTQ
;
A
#
# COMPACT_ATOMS: atom_id res chain seq x y z
N MET A 1 -22.33 -20.80 16.92
CA MET A 1 -20.94 -20.34 17.00
C MET A 1 -20.82 -19.08 16.15
N GLN A 2 -20.74 -17.90 16.76
CA GLN A 2 -20.45 -16.67 16.00
C GLN A 2 -19.00 -16.76 15.52
N LYS A 3 -18.81 -16.64 14.21
CA LYS A 3 -17.49 -16.58 13.60
C LYS A 3 -16.92 -15.22 13.95
N VAL A 4 -16.06 -15.17 14.97
CA VAL A 4 -15.28 -13.96 15.29
C VAL A 4 -14.47 -13.67 14.05
N THR A 5 -14.89 -12.66 13.29
CA THR A 5 -14.15 -12.22 12.12
C THR A 5 -13.00 -11.43 12.68
N ASN A 6 -11.78 -11.97 12.61
CA ASN A 6 -10.60 -11.20 12.98
C ASN A 6 -10.62 -9.92 12.14
N HIS A 7 -10.69 -8.75 12.78
CA HIS A 7 -10.76 -7.48 12.04
C HIS A 7 -9.57 -7.32 11.07
N ASN A 8 -8.39 -7.85 11.43
CA ASN A 8 -7.21 -7.93 10.57
C ASN A 8 -7.40 -8.71 9.25
N GLU A 9 -8.52 -9.41 9.06
CA GLU A 9 -8.81 -10.11 7.81
C GLU A 9 -9.58 -9.24 6.80
N LEU A 10 -10.07 -8.05 7.16
CA LEU A 10 -10.93 -7.24 6.27
C LEU A 10 -10.16 -6.54 5.14
N ILE A 11 -8.89 -6.21 5.36
CA ILE A 11 -8.00 -5.58 4.39
C ILE A 11 -6.68 -6.35 4.35
N ASP A 12 -6.33 -6.90 3.20
CA ASP A 12 -4.99 -7.42 2.94
C ASP A 12 -4.09 -6.31 2.41
N LEU A 13 -2.82 -6.34 2.81
CA LEU A 13 -1.76 -5.45 2.31
C LEU A 13 -0.64 -6.30 1.71
N SER A 14 -0.17 -5.91 0.54
CA SER A 14 1.03 -6.48 -0.10
C SER A 14 1.90 -5.39 -0.69
N PHE A 15 3.19 -5.68 -0.80
CA PHE A 15 4.19 -4.75 -1.31
C PHE A 15 4.77 -5.26 -2.63
N ALA A 16 5.06 -4.33 -3.53
CA ALA A 16 5.83 -4.57 -4.74
C ALA A 16 6.76 -3.38 -4.98
N MET A 17 7.81 -3.61 -5.75
CA MET A 17 8.76 -2.58 -6.16
C MET A 17 8.95 -2.68 -7.67
N GLU A 18 8.79 -1.55 -8.36
CA GLU A 18 9.15 -1.40 -9.77
C GLU A 18 10.46 -0.60 -9.84
N SER A 19 11.42 -1.06 -10.64
CA SER A 19 12.65 -0.34 -10.94
C SER A 19 12.94 -0.42 -12.42
N SER A 20 13.49 0.65 -12.99
CA SER A 20 14.04 0.64 -14.35
C SER A 20 15.42 -0.01 -14.43
N ALA A 21 16.00 -0.39 -13.28
CA ALA A 21 17.29 -1.05 -13.23
C ALA A 21 17.22 -2.39 -13.95
N SER A 22 18.11 -2.58 -14.93
CA SER A 22 18.36 -3.91 -15.45
C SER A 22 19.05 -4.76 -14.37
N LEU A 23 18.87 -6.08 -14.42
CA LEU A 23 19.62 -7.01 -13.56
C LEU A 23 21.15 -6.78 -13.67
N TRP A 24 21.64 -6.32 -14.82
CA TRP A 24 23.05 -5.96 -15.01
C TRP A 24 23.43 -4.72 -14.20
N ASN A 25 22.58 -3.69 -14.16
CA ASN A 25 22.85 -2.47 -13.39
C ASN A 25 22.98 -2.78 -11.89
N VAL A 26 22.10 -3.64 -11.38
CA VAL A 26 22.12 -4.08 -9.98
C VAL A 26 23.42 -4.81 -9.62
N ILE A 27 23.94 -5.64 -10.52
CA ILE A 27 25.15 -6.45 -10.28
C ILE A 27 26.43 -5.58 -10.35
N PHE A 28 26.47 -4.57 -11.21
CA PHE A 28 27.71 -3.85 -11.53
C PHE A 28 27.78 -2.41 -11.00
N GLU A 29 26.64 -1.72 -10.83
CA GLU A 29 26.61 -0.29 -10.48
C GLU A 29 25.99 -0.01 -9.10
N GLY A 30 25.40 -1.02 -8.46
CA GLY A 30 24.66 -0.83 -7.21
C GLY A 30 23.21 -0.39 -7.45
N PHE A 31 22.52 -0.02 -6.37
CA PHE A 31 21.07 0.23 -6.35
C PHE A 31 20.68 1.71 -6.40
N ASP A 32 21.57 2.60 -6.87
CA ASP A 32 21.32 4.05 -6.96
C ASP A 32 20.44 4.40 -8.17
N GLN A 33 19.25 3.82 -8.25
CA GLN A 33 18.27 4.07 -9.30
C GLN A 33 16.91 4.40 -8.71
N GLU A 34 16.11 5.14 -9.49
CA GLU A 34 14.73 5.44 -9.12
C GLU A 34 13.97 4.12 -8.93
N VAL A 35 13.26 4.04 -7.80
CA VAL A 35 12.36 2.93 -7.49
C VAL A 35 10.96 3.46 -7.24
N VAL A 36 9.97 2.70 -7.69
CA VAL A 36 8.57 2.96 -7.36
C VAL A 36 8.12 1.91 -6.37
N LEU A 37 7.87 2.36 -5.14
CA LEU A 37 7.27 1.53 -4.10
C LEU A 37 5.77 1.45 -4.33
N ILE A 38 5.23 0.23 -4.25
CA ILE A 38 3.82 -0.05 -4.50
C ILE A 38 3.24 -0.77 -3.30
N SER A 39 2.25 -0.16 -2.68
CA SER A 39 1.47 -0.76 -1.60
C SER A 39 0.06 -1.05 -2.10
N LYS A 40 -0.30 -2.33 -2.13
CA LYS A 40 -1.59 -2.80 -2.64
C LYS A 40 -2.49 -3.19 -1.48
N PHE A 41 -3.59 -2.47 -1.32
CA PHE A 41 -4.62 -2.76 -0.33
C PHE A 41 -5.79 -3.46 -1.02
N THR A 42 -6.19 -4.62 -0.51
CA THR A 42 -7.30 -5.42 -1.04
C THR A 42 -8.36 -5.63 0.03
N GLY A 43 -9.61 -5.24 -0.23
CA GLY A 43 -10.71 -5.39 0.71
C GLY A 43 -11.44 -6.74 0.54
N LYS A 44 -11.72 -7.44 1.64
CA LYS A 44 -12.49 -8.71 1.65
C LYS A 44 -14.01 -8.48 1.70
N GLY A 45 -14.51 -7.59 0.85
CA GLY A 45 -15.95 -7.34 0.69
C GLY A 45 -16.29 -5.91 0.29
N PRO A 46 -17.55 -5.64 -0.13
CA PRO A 46 -17.94 -4.33 -0.67
C PRO A 46 -17.72 -3.16 0.31
N GLY A 47 -17.96 -3.38 1.61
CA GLY A 47 -17.72 -2.37 2.64
C GLY A 47 -16.25 -1.98 2.76
N ALA A 48 -15.35 -2.99 2.83
CA ALA A 48 -13.91 -2.77 2.88
C ALA A 48 -13.39 -2.07 1.61
N VAL A 49 -13.84 -2.51 0.44
CA VAL A 49 -13.47 -1.90 -0.85
C VAL A 49 -13.90 -0.44 -0.92
N ASN A 50 -15.13 -0.11 -0.50
CA ASN A 50 -15.61 1.27 -0.48
C ASN A 50 -14.78 2.16 0.47
N THR A 51 -14.40 1.65 1.64
CA THR A 51 -13.49 2.36 2.55
C THR A 51 -12.13 2.61 1.90
N LEU A 52 -11.56 1.61 1.21
CA LEU A 52 -10.30 1.77 0.49
C LEU A 52 -10.39 2.84 -0.59
N TYR A 53 -11.50 2.93 -1.35
CA TYR A 53 -11.66 4.01 -2.32
C TYR A 53 -11.76 5.40 -1.69
N ARG A 54 -12.49 5.54 -0.57
CA ARG A 54 -12.56 6.80 0.17
C ARG A 54 -11.19 7.21 0.68
N PHE A 55 -10.45 6.27 1.25
CA PHE A 55 -9.09 6.49 1.72
C PHE A 55 -8.15 6.88 0.57
N GLY A 56 -8.22 6.17 -0.56
CA GLY A 56 -7.45 6.51 -1.76
C GLY A 56 -7.72 7.92 -2.28
N SER A 57 -8.98 8.38 -2.26
CA SER A 57 -9.34 9.76 -2.63
C SER A 57 -8.66 10.78 -1.72
N LEU A 58 -8.70 10.56 -0.39
CA LEU A 58 -8.05 11.44 0.57
C LEU A 58 -6.54 11.52 0.37
N ILE A 59 -5.91 10.41 -0.03
CA ILE A 59 -4.47 10.42 -0.33
C ILE A 59 -4.19 11.27 -1.57
N CYS A 60 -4.93 11.08 -2.66
CA CYS A 60 -4.77 11.89 -3.88
C CYS A 60 -4.91 13.39 -3.60
N GLU A 61 -5.82 13.78 -2.71
CA GLU A 61 -6.05 15.19 -2.37
C GLU A 61 -4.92 15.79 -1.52
N ARG A 62 -4.34 15.01 -0.60
CA ARG A 62 -3.42 15.51 0.43
C ARG A 62 -1.94 15.26 0.13
N TYR A 63 -1.61 14.22 -0.63
CA TYR A 63 -0.23 13.78 -0.85
C TYR A 63 0.11 13.74 -2.34
N LYS A 64 0.55 14.88 -2.86
CA LYS A 64 0.88 15.05 -4.30
C LYS A 64 2.03 14.18 -4.79
N ASN A 65 2.86 13.68 -3.87
CA ASN A 65 3.98 12.78 -4.17
C ASN A 65 3.57 11.29 -4.17
N CYS A 66 2.29 10.99 -3.94
CA CYS A 66 1.74 9.66 -4.04
C CYS A 66 0.75 9.60 -5.21
N LYS A 67 0.83 8.55 -6.01
CA LYS A 67 -0.17 8.24 -7.03
C LYS A 67 -1.04 7.10 -6.51
N VAL A 68 -2.35 7.28 -6.49
CA VAL A 68 -3.29 6.21 -6.12
C VAL A 68 -4.04 5.74 -7.35
N GLU A 69 -4.11 4.42 -7.53
CA GLU A 69 -4.86 3.78 -8.60
C GLU A 69 -5.94 2.87 -8.01
N PRO A 70 -7.23 3.11 -8.30
CA PRO A 70 -8.28 2.19 -7.93
C PRO A 70 -8.19 0.89 -8.75
N LYS A 71 -8.36 -0.25 -8.09
CA LYS A 71 -8.45 -1.58 -8.69
C LYS A 71 -9.77 -2.23 -8.31
N LYS A 72 -10.17 -3.28 -9.02
CA LYS A 72 -11.46 -3.98 -8.83
C LYS A 72 -11.80 -4.29 -7.36
N SER A 73 -10.81 -4.65 -6.55
CA SER A 73 -10.97 -5.07 -5.15
C SER A 73 -10.23 -4.18 -4.14
N GLY A 74 -9.84 -2.96 -4.51
CA GLY A 74 -9.12 -2.08 -3.59
C GLY A 74 -8.30 -0.99 -4.28
N ILE A 75 -7.15 -0.64 -3.73
CA ILE A 75 -6.32 0.45 -4.23
C ILE A 75 -4.84 0.05 -4.30
N GLU A 76 -4.11 0.66 -5.22
CA GLU A 76 -2.64 0.66 -5.23
C GLU A 76 -2.13 2.07 -4.97
N ILE A 77 -1.24 2.22 -4.00
CA ILE A 77 -0.55 3.48 -3.72
C ILE A 77 0.88 3.32 -4.23
N ARG A 78 1.29 4.22 -5.11
CA ARG A 78 2.62 4.27 -5.71
C ARG A 78 3.37 5.50 -5.23
N LYS A 79 4.62 5.32 -4.83
CA LYS A 79 5.54 6.39 -4.45
C LYS A 79 6.87 6.21 -5.18
N SER A 80 7.23 7.18 -6.01
CA SER A 80 8.57 7.27 -6.58
C SER A 80 9.55 7.73 -5.50
N LEU A 81 10.68 7.03 -5.40
CA LEU A 81 11.84 7.42 -4.64
C LEU A 81 13.00 7.64 -5.62
N PRO A 82 13.76 8.74 -5.50
CA PRO A 82 14.84 9.06 -6.43
C PRO A 82 15.97 8.02 -6.38
N GLU A 83 16.13 7.34 -5.24
CA GLU A 83 17.16 6.32 -5.01
C GLU A 83 16.57 5.19 -4.15
N ASN A 84 17.12 3.98 -4.29
CA ASN A 84 16.74 2.83 -3.46
C ASN A 84 17.40 2.91 -2.08
N ASP A 85 16.83 3.73 -1.20
CA ASP A 85 17.23 3.81 0.20
C ASP A 85 16.44 2.80 1.05
N VAL A 86 17.14 1.81 1.60
CA VAL A 86 16.57 0.77 2.47
C VAL A 86 15.84 1.37 3.68
N THR A 87 16.32 2.50 4.21
CA THR A 87 15.67 3.22 5.31
C THR A 87 14.30 3.71 4.88
N LEU A 88 14.22 4.38 3.72
CA LEU A 88 12.95 4.88 3.18
C LEU A 88 11.99 3.75 2.82
N VAL A 89 12.50 2.61 2.34
CA VAL A 89 11.68 1.41 2.08
C VAL A 89 11.06 0.87 3.37
N ASN A 90 11.85 0.77 4.45
CA ASN A 90 11.34 0.32 5.75
C ASN A 90 10.33 1.31 6.32
N GLU A 91 10.63 2.61 6.32
CA GLU A 91 9.70 3.66 6.77
C GLU A 91 8.38 3.62 6.01
N TRP A 92 8.43 3.42 4.68
CA TRP A 92 7.23 3.28 3.86
C TRP A 92 6.44 2.03 4.23
N THR A 93 7.12 0.91 4.46
CA THR A 93 6.49 -0.36 4.84
C THR A 93 5.76 -0.22 6.17
N ASP A 94 6.46 0.28 7.20
CA ASP A 94 5.90 0.49 8.54
C ASP A 94 4.71 1.47 8.54
N LEU A 95 4.82 2.53 7.73
CA LEU A 95 3.72 3.49 7.55
C LEU A 95 2.49 2.81 6.95
N MET A 96 2.66 2.00 5.91
CA MET A 96 1.55 1.37 5.20
C MET A 96 0.91 0.26 6.04
N GLU A 97 1.69 -0.46 6.85
CA GLU A 97 1.17 -1.39 7.84
C GLU A 97 0.36 -0.68 8.93
N SER A 98 0.90 0.41 9.49
CA SER A 98 0.18 1.25 10.47
C SER A 98 -1.13 1.78 9.89
N VAL A 99 -1.10 2.26 8.65
CA VAL A 99 -2.28 2.72 7.92
C VAL A 99 -3.32 1.59 7.76
N ARG A 100 -2.90 0.37 7.39
CA ARG A 100 -3.80 -0.79 7.30
C ARG A 100 -4.48 -1.04 8.64
N GLU A 101 -3.72 -1.03 9.73
CA GLU A 101 -4.24 -1.30 11.07
C GLU A 101 -5.24 -0.24 11.52
N GLU A 102 -4.93 1.04 11.34
CA GLU A 102 -5.84 2.13 11.70
C GLU A 102 -7.11 2.10 10.85
N MET A 103 -7.00 1.88 9.53
CA MET A 103 -8.18 1.70 8.68
C MET A 103 -9.05 0.56 9.14
N THR A 104 -8.43 -0.56 9.54
CA THR A 104 -9.14 -1.75 10.02
C THR A 104 -9.87 -1.49 11.33
N LYS A 105 -9.27 -0.74 12.27
CA LYS A 105 -9.90 -0.34 13.54
C LYS A 105 -11.10 0.59 13.32
N CYS A 106 -11.06 1.43 12.29
CA CYS A 106 -12.16 2.33 11.95
C CYS A 106 -13.30 1.66 11.16
N MET A 107 -13.15 0.41 10.73
CA MET A 107 -14.23 -0.30 10.05
C MET A 107 -15.28 -0.78 11.03
N PRO A 108 -16.57 -0.56 10.75
CA PRO A 108 -17.64 -1.10 11.59
C PRO A 108 -17.49 -2.62 11.63
N SER A 109 -17.59 -3.20 12.82
CA SER A 109 -17.73 -4.64 12.96
C SER A 109 -18.98 -5.06 12.19
N THR A 110 -18.81 -5.89 11.17
CA THR A 110 -19.95 -6.61 10.58
C THR A 110 -20.53 -7.50 11.67
N GLN A 111 -21.61 -7.02 12.30
CA GLN A 111 -22.52 -7.82 13.11
C GLN A 111 -23.31 -8.77 12.21
#